data_AF-A0A7D5ZCB7-F1
#
_entry.id   AF-A0A7D5ZCB7-F1
#
_cell.length_a   1.000
_cell.length_b   1.000
_cell.length_c   1.000
_cell.angle_alpha   90.00
_cell.angle_beta   90.00
_cell.angle_gamma   90.00
#
_symmetry.space_group_name_H-M   'P 1'
#
loop_
_entity.id
_entity.type
_entity.pdbx_description
1 polymer ?
#
loop_
_entity_poly.entity_id
_entity_poly.type
_entity_poly.pdbx_seq_one_letter_code
_entity_poly.pdbx_strand_id
1 'polypeptide(L)'
;MDQANPFETPRTYSLHRAEYLVGLAVTTGMIVYHFGDIRWLPALGLFLYIDLIGYIPGAIAFRKSGGRPIHKAYYVLYNVMHSLITQGVVAALWCWLVKPEWALLVLPFHLFGDRGLFGNFMKSFALPFEPVRQAGYLNLLDDLGLPHPKPVGHEMDPAPVGHVPARPVVRETEAVR
;
A
#
# COMPACT_ATOMS: atom_id res chain seq x y z
N MET A 1 4.39 -2.31 -2.02
CA MET A 1 5.01 -2.83 -0.80
C MET A 1 4.21 -2.28 0.35
N ASP A 2 4.48 -2.72 1.56
CA ASP A 2 3.71 -2.31 2.74
C ASP A 2 4.66 -2.00 3.89
N GLN A 3 4.11 -1.48 4.98
CA GLN A 3 4.87 -1.11 6.17
C GLN A 3 5.56 -2.28 6.88
N ALA A 4 5.14 -3.53 6.63
CA ALA A 4 5.80 -4.70 7.19
C ALA A 4 6.99 -5.15 6.32
N ASN A 5 6.91 -4.92 5.00
CA ASN A 5 7.90 -5.34 4.02
C ASN A 5 8.11 -4.24 2.96
N PRO A 6 8.78 -3.14 3.32
CA PRO A 6 8.98 -2.03 2.40
C PRO A 6 10.07 -2.30 1.35
N PHE A 7 10.95 -3.30 1.53
CA PHE A 7 12.17 -3.57 0.71
C PHE A 7 13.01 -2.32 0.39
N GLU A 8 12.86 -1.31 1.21
CA GLU A 8 13.72 -0.16 1.39
C GLU A 8 14.33 -0.28 2.78
N THR A 9 15.49 0.33 3.01
CA THR A 9 16.00 0.44 4.39
C THR A 9 15.02 1.25 5.24
N PRO A 10 14.98 1.07 6.57
CA PRO A 10 14.06 1.82 7.43
C PRO A 10 14.15 3.34 7.26
N ARG A 11 15.36 3.86 7.00
CA ARG A 11 15.61 5.29 6.77
C ARG A 11 15.09 5.75 5.42
N THR A 12 15.42 5.06 4.34
CA THR A 12 14.93 5.44 3.00
C THR A 12 13.41 5.32 2.91
N TYR A 13 12.83 4.28 3.54
CA TYR A 13 11.39 4.13 3.63
C TYR A 13 10.71 5.27 4.38
N SER A 14 11.30 5.71 5.50
CA SER A 14 10.77 6.85 6.26
C SER A 14 10.83 8.15 5.45
N LEU A 15 11.90 8.35 4.68
CA LEU A 15 12.04 9.51 3.81
C LEU A 15 11.02 9.48 2.66
N HIS A 16 10.85 8.33 2.02
CA HIS A 16 9.86 8.13 0.96
C HIS A 16 8.43 8.41 1.47
N ARG A 17 8.09 7.95 2.67
CA ARG A 17 6.81 8.29 3.32
C ARG A 17 6.68 9.79 3.60
N ALA A 18 7.78 10.47 3.98
CA ALA A 18 7.76 11.90 4.26
C ALA A 18 7.36 12.73 3.03
N GLU A 19 7.77 12.32 1.82
CA GLU A 19 7.33 12.99 0.58
C GLU A 19 5.81 12.97 0.44
N TYR A 20 5.18 11.83 0.72
CA TYR A 20 3.72 11.71 0.71
C TYR A 20 3.05 12.44 1.87
N LEU A 21 3.69 12.54 3.04
CA LEU A 21 3.18 13.36 4.14
C LEU A 21 3.16 14.84 3.78
N VAL A 22 4.14 15.35 3.03
CA VAL A 22 4.12 16.72 2.50
C VAL A 22 2.95 16.89 1.53
N GLY A 23 2.77 15.96 0.59
CA GLY A 23 1.61 15.97 -0.31
C GLY A 23 0.27 15.95 0.43
N LEU A 24 0.18 15.13 1.48
CA LEU A 24 -1.00 15.06 2.35
C LEU A 24 -1.24 16.39 3.07
N ALA A 25 -0.20 17.02 3.64
CA ALA A 25 -0.33 18.31 4.31
C ALA A 25 -0.81 19.41 3.34
N VAL A 26 -0.25 19.45 2.13
CA VAL A 26 -0.67 20.40 1.08
C VAL A 26 -2.13 20.18 0.68
N THR A 27 -2.51 18.95 0.37
CA THR A 27 -3.89 18.63 -0.03
C THR A 27 -4.90 18.88 1.10
N THR A 28 -4.53 18.58 2.34
CA THR A 28 -5.34 18.92 3.52
C THR A 28 -5.52 20.42 3.66
N GLY A 29 -4.44 21.20 3.55
CA GLY A 29 -4.49 22.66 3.63
C GLY A 29 -5.40 23.26 2.56
N MET A 30 -5.32 22.75 1.32
CA MET A 30 -6.20 23.17 0.21
C MET A 30 -7.67 22.79 0.46
N ILE A 31 -7.94 21.60 0.99
CA ILE A 31 -9.30 21.16 1.35
C ILE A 31 -9.88 22.06 2.44
N VAL A 32 -9.10 22.42 3.45
CA VAL A 32 -9.53 23.33 4.53
C VAL A 32 -9.77 24.73 3.97
N TYR A 33 -8.88 25.24 3.11
CA TYR A 33 -9.00 26.56 2.52
C TYR A 33 -10.23 26.70 1.61
N HIS A 34 -10.54 25.65 0.83
CA HIS A 34 -11.69 25.60 -0.08
C HIS A 34 -12.89 24.82 0.47
N PHE A 35 -13.00 24.68 1.80
CA PHE A 35 -13.97 23.78 2.44
C PHE A 35 -15.43 24.05 1.99
N GLY A 36 -15.79 25.33 1.83
CA GLY A 36 -17.12 25.76 1.37
C GLY A 36 -17.36 25.58 -0.13
N ASP A 37 -16.29 25.52 -0.94
CA ASP A 37 -16.37 25.38 -2.39
C ASP A 37 -16.36 23.91 -2.84
N ILE A 38 -16.09 22.99 -1.91
CA ILE A 38 -16.05 21.56 -2.20
C ILE A 38 -17.46 21.01 -2.33
N ARG A 39 -17.73 20.39 -3.48
CA ARG A 39 -18.89 19.52 -3.66
C ARG A 39 -18.65 18.20 -2.92
N TRP A 40 -19.12 18.14 -1.68
CA TRP A 40 -18.86 17.04 -0.74
C TRP A 40 -19.38 15.68 -1.20
N LEU A 41 -20.52 15.62 -1.90
CA LEU A 41 -21.04 14.35 -2.42
C LEU A 41 -20.09 13.71 -3.45
N PRO A 42 -19.66 14.42 -4.52
CA PRO A 42 -18.57 13.96 -5.38
C PRO A 42 -17.29 13.62 -4.61
N ALA A 43 -16.87 14.48 -3.68
CA ALA A 43 -15.65 14.29 -2.91
C ALA A 43 -15.68 12.96 -2.11
N LEU A 44 -16.77 12.68 -1.41
CA LEU A 44 -16.95 11.42 -0.67
C LEU A 44 -17.00 10.22 -1.61
N GLY A 45 -17.67 10.33 -2.76
CA GLY A 45 -17.70 9.27 -3.77
C GLY A 45 -16.30 8.95 -4.32
N LEU A 46 -15.55 9.99 -4.69
CA LEU A 46 -14.18 9.90 -5.20
C LEU A 46 -13.17 9.42 -4.14
N PHE A 47 -13.43 9.66 -2.86
CA PHE A 47 -12.63 9.10 -1.77
C PHE A 47 -12.95 7.60 -1.59
N LEU A 48 -14.22 7.25 -1.41
CA LEU A 48 -14.63 5.90 -1.03
C LEU A 48 -14.45 4.86 -2.15
N TYR A 49 -14.63 5.23 -3.42
CA TYR A 49 -14.61 4.25 -4.50
C TYR A 49 -13.23 3.57 -4.68
N ILE A 50 -12.14 4.26 -4.30
CA ILE A 50 -10.78 3.73 -4.34
C ILE A 50 -10.69 2.45 -3.52
N ASP A 51 -11.20 2.49 -2.28
CA ASP A 51 -11.13 1.35 -1.37
C ASP A 51 -12.26 0.34 -1.57
N LEU A 52 -13.46 0.81 -1.88
CA LEU A 52 -14.61 -0.07 -2.13
C LEU A 52 -14.37 -1.02 -3.29
N ILE A 53 -13.64 -0.56 -4.33
CA ILE A 53 -13.27 -1.39 -5.47
C ILE A 53 -11.89 -2.03 -5.26
N GLY A 54 -10.92 -1.26 -4.76
CA GLY A 54 -9.52 -1.67 -4.72
C GLY A 54 -9.15 -2.56 -3.54
N TYR A 55 -9.50 -2.15 -2.32
CA TYR A 55 -8.96 -2.75 -1.10
C TYR A 55 -9.94 -3.71 -0.42
N ILE A 56 -11.16 -3.25 -0.14
CA ILE A 56 -12.14 -3.95 0.69
C ILE A 56 -12.44 -5.38 0.16
N PRO A 57 -12.64 -5.62 -1.15
CA PRO A 57 -12.89 -6.96 -1.65
C PRO A 57 -11.73 -7.93 -1.36
N GLY A 58 -10.49 -7.46 -1.53
CA GLY A 58 -9.29 -8.26 -1.26
C GLY A 58 -9.07 -8.52 0.22
N ALA A 59 -9.28 -7.52 1.08
CA ALA A 59 -9.15 -7.66 2.53
C ALA A 59 -10.17 -8.67 3.09
N ILE A 60 -11.43 -8.59 2.62
CA ILE A 60 -12.46 -9.57 2.98
C ILE A 60 -12.09 -10.98 2.52
N ALA A 61 -11.61 -11.13 1.27
CA ALA A 61 -11.19 -12.42 0.74
C ALA A 61 -10.02 -13.00 1.54
N PHE A 62 -9.01 -12.18 1.86
CA PHE A 62 -7.84 -12.60 2.64
C PHE A 62 -8.23 -13.05 4.04
N ARG A 63 -9.06 -12.25 4.73
CA ARG A 63 -9.59 -12.61 6.05
C ARG A 63 -10.39 -13.92 6.02
N LYS A 64 -11.29 -14.09 5.04
CA LYS A 64 -12.07 -15.33 4.86
C LYS A 64 -11.20 -16.54 4.54
N SER A 65 -10.07 -16.33 3.87
CA SER A 65 -9.13 -17.40 3.57
C SER A 65 -8.34 -17.87 4.80
N GLY A 66 -8.38 -17.16 5.93
CA GLY A 66 -7.53 -17.43 7.09
C GLY A 66 -6.07 -17.06 6.85
N GLY A 67 -5.84 -15.99 6.08
CA GLY A 67 -4.49 -15.54 5.73
C GLY A 67 -3.80 -16.38 4.66
N ARG A 68 -4.53 -17.19 3.89
CA ARG A 68 -3.98 -17.96 2.76
C ARG A 68 -3.88 -17.09 1.49
N PRO A 69 -3.10 -17.54 0.49
CA PRO A 69 -3.12 -16.95 -0.84
C PRO A 69 -4.53 -16.76 -1.40
N ILE A 70 -4.83 -15.53 -1.86
CA ILE A 70 -6.07 -15.20 -2.58
C ILE A 70 -5.80 -14.92 -4.06
N HIS A 71 -6.87 -14.91 -4.86
CA HIS A 71 -6.79 -14.69 -6.31
C HIS A 71 -6.11 -13.37 -6.67
N LYS A 72 -5.30 -13.37 -7.74
CA LYS A 72 -4.49 -12.20 -8.15
C LYS A 72 -5.31 -11.00 -8.61
N ALA A 73 -6.56 -11.21 -9.02
CA ALA A 73 -7.47 -10.12 -9.38
C ALA A 73 -7.62 -9.09 -8.25
N TYR A 74 -7.61 -9.49 -6.98
CA TYR A 74 -7.67 -8.53 -5.86
C TYR A 74 -6.44 -7.62 -5.79
N TYR A 75 -5.26 -8.12 -6.16
CA TYR A 75 -4.04 -7.33 -6.25
C TYR A 75 -4.09 -6.37 -7.41
N VAL A 76 -4.63 -6.82 -8.56
CA VAL A 76 -4.86 -5.95 -9.72
C VAL A 76 -5.83 -4.83 -9.37
N LEU A 77 -6.98 -5.15 -8.75
CA LEU A 77 -7.96 -4.15 -8.33
C LEU A 77 -7.33 -3.14 -7.37
N TYR A 78 -6.63 -3.61 -6.34
CA TYR A 78 -5.92 -2.71 -5.42
C TYR A 78 -4.94 -1.81 -6.17
N ASN A 79 -4.03 -2.38 -6.97
CA ASN A 79 -2.96 -1.63 -7.64
C ASN A 79 -3.51 -0.65 -8.68
N VAL A 80 -4.56 -1.03 -9.42
CA VAL A 80 -5.21 -0.13 -10.37
C VAL A 80 -5.87 1.02 -9.64
N MET A 81 -6.66 0.76 -8.59
CA MET A 81 -7.37 1.82 -7.86
C MET A 81 -6.42 2.71 -7.05
N HIS A 82 -5.34 2.16 -6.50
CA HIS A 82 -4.35 2.90 -5.72
C HIS A 82 -3.24 3.51 -6.58
N SER A 83 -3.39 3.53 -7.92
CA SER A 83 -2.40 4.11 -8.82
C SER A 83 -2.61 5.61 -9.01
N LEU A 84 -1.52 6.37 -8.84
CA LEU A 84 -1.49 7.79 -9.21
C LEU A 84 -1.81 7.99 -10.70
N ILE A 85 -1.48 7.02 -11.57
CA ILE A 85 -1.81 7.06 -13.00
C ILE A 85 -3.33 6.97 -13.17
N THR A 86 -3.97 5.97 -12.57
CA THR A 86 -5.42 5.80 -12.65
C THR A 86 -6.15 7.01 -12.09
N GLN A 87 -5.75 7.50 -10.91
CA GLN A 87 -6.37 8.67 -10.29
C GLN A 87 -6.11 9.96 -11.07
N GLY A 88 -4.94 10.09 -11.70
CA GLY A 88 -4.65 11.18 -12.64
C GLY A 88 -5.54 11.15 -13.87
N VAL A 89 -5.79 9.98 -14.45
CA VAL A 89 -6.74 9.80 -15.56
C VAL A 89 -8.16 10.15 -15.14
N VAL A 90 -8.60 9.68 -13.97
CA VAL A 90 -9.93 10.02 -13.42
C VAL A 90 -10.06 11.53 -13.23
N ALA A 91 -9.07 12.19 -12.63
CA ALA A 91 -9.06 13.64 -12.47
C ALA A 91 -9.08 14.38 -13.81
N ALA A 92 -8.28 13.95 -14.79
CA ALA A 92 -8.24 14.55 -16.12
C ALA A 92 -9.56 14.42 -16.87
N LEU A 93 -10.16 13.22 -16.84
CA LEU A 93 -11.48 12.98 -17.45
C LEU A 93 -12.58 13.79 -16.75
N TRP A 94 -12.51 13.93 -15.43
CA TRP A 94 -13.45 14.78 -14.69
C TRP A 94 -13.32 16.25 -15.09
N CYS A 95 -12.09 16.77 -15.16
CA CYS A 95 -11.83 18.13 -15.62
C CYS A 95 -12.37 18.38 -17.04
N TRP A 96 -12.30 17.36 -17.92
CA TRP A 96 -12.81 17.45 -19.29
C TRP A 96 -14.33 17.41 -19.36
N LEU A 97 -14.97 16.45 -18.69
CA LEU A 97 -16.40 16.15 -18.81
C LEU A 97 -17.28 16.99 -17.88
N VAL A 98 -16.78 17.36 -16.69
CA VAL A 98 -17.55 18.03 -15.63
C VAL A 98 -17.06 19.45 -15.37
N LYS A 99 -15.76 19.74 -15.59
CA LYS A 99 -14.97 20.93 -15.22
C LYS A 99 -14.09 20.70 -13.97
N PRO A 100 -12.95 21.41 -13.86
CA PRO A 100 -12.11 21.37 -12.68
C PRO A 100 -12.86 21.86 -11.43
N GLU A 101 -12.72 21.14 -10.32
CA GLU A 101 -13.32 21.50 -9.04
C GLU A 101 -12.50 20.95 -7.87
N TRP A 102 -12.70 21.54 -6.69
CA TRP A 102 -11.94 21.22 -5.48
C TRP A 102 -12.23 19.82 -4.91
N ALA A 103 -13.36 19.20 -5.28
CA ALA A 103 -13.67 17.84 -4.89
C ALA A 103 -12.58 16.84 -5.33
N LEU A 104 -11.87 17.12 -6.43
CA LEU A 104 -10.78 16.26 -6.92
C LEU A 104 -9.57 16.19 -5.99
N LEU A 105 -9.44 17.12 -5.03
CA LEU A 105 -8.36 17.09 -4.02
C LEU A 105 -8.39 15.83 -3.14
N VAL A 106 -9.55 15.17 -3.01
CA VAL A 106 -9.67 13.92 -2.25
C VAL A 106 -8.90 12.77 -2.89
N LEU A 107 -8.65 12.79 -4.20
CA LEU A 107 -7.91 11.74 -4.90
C LEU A 107 -6.44 11.70 -4.45
N PRO A 108 -5.65 12.80 -4.56
CA PRO A 108 -4.31 12.83 -4.00
C PRO A 108 -4.32 12.74 -2.47
N PHE A 109 -5.29 13.34 -1.77
CA PHE A 109 -5.41 13.22 -0.32
C PHE A 109 -5.48 11.74 0.14
N HIS A 110 -6.34 10.93 -0.48
CA HIS A 110 -6.47 9.49 -0.18
C HIS A 110 -5.15 8.76 -0.40
N LEU A 111 -4.57 8.92 -1.60
CA LEU A 111 -3.35 8.23 -2.00
C LEU A 111 -2.11 8.65 -1.21
N PHE A 112 -2.04 9.91 -0.78
CA PHE A 112 -0.97 10.43 0.04
C PHE A 112 -1.15 10.04 1.51
N GLY A 113 -2.40 9.96 1.99
CA GLY A 113 -2.73 9.37 3.28
C GLY A 113 -2.25 7.92 3.35
N ASP A 114 -2.57 7.12 2.34
CA ASP A 114 -2.25 5.70 2.32
C ASP A 114 -0.74 5.44 2.35
N ARG A 115 0.03 6.19 1.56
CA ARG A 115 1.49 6.06 1.50
C ARG A 115 2.22 6.74 2.66
N GLY A 116 1.78 7.94 3.03
CA GLY A 116 2.42 8.74 4.07
C GLY A 116 2.12 8.21 5.47
N LEU A 117 0.83 8.07 5.81
CA LEU A 117 0.39 7.68 7.16
C LEU A 117 0.45 6.16 7.38
N PHE A 118 -0.10 5.39 6.45
CA PHE A 118 -0.19 3.93 6.63
C PHE A 118 1.02 3.19 6.06
N GLY A 119 1.74 3.77 5.10
CA GLY A 119 2.86 3.10 4.45
C GLY A 119 2.41 2.03 3.45
N ASN A 120 1.18 2.14 2.96
CA ASN A 120 0.65 1.23 1.96
C ASN A 120 0.99 1.74 0.55
N PHE A 121 1.68 0.90 -0.21
CA PHE A 121 1.99 1.13 -1.61
C PHE A 121 1.41 -0.01 -2.46
N MET A 122 1.77 -0.06 -3.74
CA MET A 122 1.34 -1.12 -4.67
C MET A 122 1.58 -2.52 -4.11
N LYS A 123 0.54 -3.33 -3.95
CA LYS A 123 0.66 -4.71 -3.47
C LYS A 123 1.54 -5.52 -4.42
N SER A 124 2.53 -6.18 -3.84
CA SER A 124 3.35 -7.14 -4.57
C SER A 124 2.55 -8.42 -4.78
N PHE A 125 2.55 -8.95 -6.01
CA PHE A 125 1.93 -10.24 -6.30
C PHE A 125 2.65 -11.41 -5.60
N ALA A 126 3.89 -11.22 -5.14
CA ALA A 126 4.65 -12.27 -4.44
C ALA A 126 4.31 -12.35 -2.95
N LEU A 127 3.73 -11.29 -2.38
CA LEU A 127 3.48 -11.15 -0.95
C LEU A 127 2.00 -11.39 -0.60
N PRO A 128 1.68 -11.67 0.67
CA PRO A 128 0.30 -11.73 1.15
C PRO A 128 -0.45 -10.42 0.89
N PHE A 129 -1.78 -10.48 0.82
CA PHE A 129 -2.59 -9.31 0.48
C PHE A 129 -2.57 -8.31 1.64
N GLU A 130 -2.77 -8.81 2.86
CA GLU A 130 -2.55 -8.02 4.06
C GLU A 130 -1.07 -8.08 4.47
N PRO A 131 -0.54 -7.01 5.08
CA PRO A 131 0.85 -6.95 5.51
C PRO A 131 1.17 -8.05 6.53
N VAL A 132 2.11 -8.93 6.18
CA VAL A 132 2.66 -9.97 7.08
C VAL A 132 4.17 -9.94 6.90
N ARG A 133 4.92 -9.87 8.01
CA ARG A 133 6.38 -9.81 7.96
C ARG A 133 7.00 -11.02 7.25
N GLN A 134 7.95 -10.76 6.36
CA GLN A 134 8.61 -11.77 5.55
C GLN A 134 10.08 -11.93 5.97
N ALA A 135 10.54 -13.18 6.07
CA ALA A 135 11.94 -13.48 6.34
C ALA A 135 12.89 -12.86 5.30
N GLY A 136 12.48 -12.79 4.03
CA GLY A 136 13.29 -12.20 2.97
C GLY A 136 13.64 -10.73 3.20
N TYR A 137 12.74 -9.95 3.81
CA TYR A 137 13.05 -8.56 4.18
C TYR A 137 13.99 -8.48 5.39
N LEU A 138 13.85 -9.38 6.37
CA LEU A 138 14.75 -9.43 7.52
C LEU A 138 16.18 -9.82 7.10
N ASN A 139 16.32 -10.82 6.24
CA ASN A 139 17.61 -11.24 5.69
C ASN A 139 18.30 -10.09 4.95
N LEU A 140 17.54 -9.29 4.18
CA LEU A 140 18.07 -8.08 3.54
C LEU A 140 18.64 -7.09 4.57
N LEU A 141 17.98 -6.92 5.72
CA LEU A 141 18.49 -6.03 6.77
C LEU A 141 19.75 -6.60 7.43
N ASP A 142 19.79 -7.92 7.66
CA ASP A 142 20.97 -8.61 8.20
C ASP A 142 22.18 -8.45 7.27
N ASP A 143 21.99 -8.68 5.96
CA ASP A 143 23.03 -8.51 4.94
C ASP A 143 23.58 -7.08 4.88
N LEU A 144 22.75 -6.09 5.22
CA LEU A 144 23.13 -4.68 5.28
C LEU A 144 23.64 -4.24 6.67
N GLY A 145 23.68 -5.13 7.65
CA GLY A 145 24.07 -4.81 9.04
C GLY A 145 23.12 -3.83 9.74
N LEU A 146 21.84 -3.81 9.37
CA LEU A 146 20.83 -2.89 9.88
C LEU A 146 19.97 -3.55 10.97
N PRO A 147 19.58 -2.79 12.03
CA PRO A 147 18.71 -3.32 13.06
C PRO A 147 17.30 -3.59 12.52
N HIS A 148 16.69 -4.67 13.00
CA HIS A 148 15.33 -5.02 12.61
C HIS A 148 14.32 -4.01 13.17
N PRO A 149 13.37 -3.52 12.36
CA PRO A 149 12.31 -2.65 12.83
C PRO A 149 11.34 -3.41 13.75
N LYS A 150 10.73 -2.68 14.69
CA LYS A 150 9.70 -3.23 15.58
C LYS A 150 8.61 -3.94 14.77
N PRO A 151 8.09 -5.09 15.23
CA PRO A 151 6.92 -5.75 14.65
C PRO A 151 5.78 -4.77 14.43
N VAL A 152 5.16 -4.84 13.25
CA VAL A 152 3.98 -4.05 12.90
C VAL A 152 2.79 -5.01 12.91
N GLY A 153 2.25 -5.35 14.08
CA GLY A 153 1.16 -6.34 14.20
C GLY A 153 1.22 -7.22 15.44
N HIS A 154 0.21 -8.09 15.60
CA HIS A 154 -0.03 -8.96 16.76
C HIS A 154 1.04 -10.05 16.92
N GLU A 155 1.24 -10.53 18.16
CA GLU A 155 2.29 -11.46 18.63
C GLU A 155 2.41 -12.81 17.89
N MET A 156 1.44 -13.14 17.02
CA MET A 156 1.47 -14.30 16.16
C MET A 156 1.19 -13.88 14.72
N ASP A 157 2.22 -13.38 14.03
CA ASP A 157 2.17 -13.28 12.58
C ASP A 157 1.97 -14.70 12.02
N PRO A 158 0.94 -14.96 11.19
CA PRO A 158 0.82 -16.24 10.52
C PRO A 158 2.10 -16.51 9.73
N ALA A 159 2.50 -17.78 9.64
CA ALA A 159 3.70 -18.17 8.90
C ALA A 159 3.72 -17.48 7.52
N PRO A 160 4.86 -16.92 7.07
CA PRO A 160 4.91 -16.12 5.87
C PRO A 160 4.34 -16.88 4.66
N VAL A 161 3.12 -16.55 4.23
CA VAL A 161 2.50 -17.14 3.04
C VAL A 161 2.83 -16.31 1.81
N GLY A 162 4.10 -16.35 1.39
CA GLY A 162 4.44 -15.89 0.06
C GLY A 162 3.64 -16.68 -0.99
N HIS A 163 3.28 -16.04 -2.11
CA HIS A 163 2.70 -16.77 -3.25
C HIS A 163 3.77 -17.48 -4.08
N VAL A 164 5.03 -17.25 -3.76
CA VAL A 164 6.15 -17.98 -4.33
C VAL A 164 6.42 -19.17 -3.43
N PRO A 165 6.42 -20.41 -3.94
CA PRO A 165 6.78 -21.58 -3.15
C PRO A 165 8.16 -21.36 -2.52
N ALA A 166 8.31 -21.79 -1.27
CA ALA A 166 9.59 -21.71 -0.57
C ALA A 166 10.69 -22.34 -1.44
N ARG A 167 11.80 -21.61 -1.64
CA ARG A 167 12.98 -22.20 -2.29
C ARG A 167 13.38 -23.42 -1.45
N PRO A 168 13.63 -24.59 -2.05
CA PRO A 168 14.17 -25.71 -1.31
C PRO A 168 15.44 -25.26 -0.59
N VAL A 169 15.51 -25.49 0.72
CA VAL A 169 16.75 -25.31 1.47
C VAL A 169 17.75 -26.29 0.87
N VAL A 170 18.69 -25.81 0.07
CA VAL A 170 19.86 -26.60 -0.31
C VAL A 170 20.66 -26.73 0.98
N ARG A 171 20.50 -27.86 1.68
CA ARG A 171 21.41 -28.24 2.75
C ARG A 171 22.77 -28.44 2.08
N GLU A 172 23.70 -27.50 2.29
CA GLU A 172 25.13 -27.78 2.13
C GLU A 172 25.45 -28.95 3.05
N THR A 173 25.44 -30.14 2.45
CA THR A 173 25.81 -31.38 3.10
C THR A 173 27.20 -31.70 2.55
N GLU A 174 28.18 -31.67 3.44
CA GLU A 174 29.51 -32.28 3.32
C GLU A 174 30.46 -31.73 2.24
N ALA A 175 31.33 -30.82 2.65
CA ALA A 175 32.66 -30.67 2.09
C ALA A 175 33.70 -30.53 3.21
N VAL A 176 33.76 -31.52 4.09
CA VAL A 176 34.94 -31.78 4.94
C VAL A 176 35.16 -33.29 4.96
N ARG A 177 35.95 -33.79 4.01
CA ARG A 177 36.71 -35.03 4.10
C ARG A 177 38.06 -34.82 3.46
#